data_AF-A0A0X4EWG1-F1
#
_entry.id   AF-A0A0X4EWG1-F1
#
_cell.length_a   1.000
_cell.length_b   1.000
_cell.length_c   1.000
_cell.angle_alpha   90.00
_cell.angle_beta   90.00
_cell.angle_gamma   90.00
#
_symmetry.space_group_name_H-M   'P 1'
#
loop_
_entity.id
_entity.type
_entity.pdbx_description
1 polymer ?
#
loop_
_entity_poly.entity_id
_entity_poly.type
_entity_poly.pdbx_seq_one_letter_code
_entity_poly.pdbx_strand_id
1 'polypeptide(L)'
;MLAGMTSSELGDWHQFYRDHYFQDAQLDAHFSELLYSISTLFFRDPELTPAHFSLLSPSDSVISDDEPDDNTLMTAAEGITGGIRYGPAD
;
A
#
# COMPACT_ATOMS: atom_id res chain seq x y z
N MET A 1 4.92 14.01 -19.59
CA MET A 1 5.06 13.43 -20.96
C MET A 1 3.91 13.80 -21.93
N LEU A 2 2.82 14.45 -21.50
CA LEU A 2 1.70 14.85 -22.39
C LEU A 2 1.69 16.35 -22.78
N ALA A 3 2.51 17.19 -22.14
CA ALA A 3 2.56 18.62 -22.42
C ALA A 3 3.42 18.90 -23.67
N GLY A 4 2.87 18.66 -24.86
CA GLY A 4 3.56 18.90 -26.13
C GLY A 4 3.08 18.06 -27.31
N MET A 5 2.09 17.21 -27.08
CA MET A 5 1.58 16.24 -28.04
C MET A 5 0.39 16.79 -28.82
N THR A 6 0.37 16.51 -30.11
CA THR A 6 -0.72 16.93 -31.00
C THR A 6 -1.97 16.07 -30.76
N SER A 7 -3.14 16.60 -31.11
CA SER A 7 -4.40 15.85 -30.96
C SER A 7 -4.44 14.57 -31.81
N SER A 8 -3.76 14.54 -32.95
CA SER A 8 -3.62 13.33 -33.78
C SER A 8 -2.78 12.27 -33.10
N GLU A 9 -1.62 12.65 -32.55
CA GLU A 9 -0.79 11.73 -31.77
C GLU A 9 -1.57 11.20 -30.56
N LEU A 10 -2.48 11.99 -29.98
CA LEU A 10 -3.39 11.54 -28.92
C LEU A 10 -4.39 10.48 -29.36
N GLY A 11 -4.93 10.62 -30.56
CA GLY A 11 -5.71 9.56 -31.19
C GLY A 11 -4.89 8.28 -31.40
N ASP A 12 -3.65 8.42 -31.86
CA ASP A 12 -2.78 7.27 -32.14
C ASP A 12 -2.41 6.50 -30.87
N TRP A 13 -2.02 7.20 -29.81
CA TRP A 13 -1.78 6.58 -28.50
C TRP A 13 -3.03 5.92 -27.94
N HIS A 14 -4.20 6.58 -28.07
CA HIS A 14 -5.46 5.99 -27.63
C HIS A 14 -5.73 4.66 -28.34
N GLN A 15 -5.51 4.58 -29.65
CA GLN A 15 -5.67 3.35 -30.42
C GLN A 15 -4.62 2.29 -30.04
N PHE A 16 -3.36 2.68 -29.81
CA PHE A 16 -2.27 1.78 -29.43
C PHE A 16 -2.52 1.10 -28.07
N TYR A 17 -2.93 1.87 -27.06
CA TYR A 17 -3.18 1.38 -25.69
C TYR A 17 -4.46 0.53 -25.56
N ARG A 18 -5.25 0.36 -26.64
CA ARG A 18 -6.38 -0.59 -26.64
C ARG A 18 -5.92 -2.04 -26.52
N ASP A 19 -4.79 -2.35 -27.15
CA ASP A 19 -4.24 -3.69 -27.23
C ASP A 19 -2.94 -3.84 -26.41
N HIS A 20 -2.29 -2.73 -26.05
CA HIS A 20 -1.06 -2.71 -25.28
C HIS A 20 -1.29 -2.05 -23.93
N TYR A 21 -1.65 -2.83 -22.91
CA TYR A 21 -1.89 -2.29 -21.57
C TYR A 21 -0.60 -1.87 -20.87
N PHE A 22 -0.73 -0.93 -19.94
CA PHE A 22 0.34 -0.62 -19.00
C PHE A 22 0.63 -1.82 -18.11
N GLN A 23 1.90 -1.99 -17.76
CA GLN A 23 2.30 -2.99 -16.78
C GLN A 23 1.87 -2.57 -15.38
N ASP A 24 1.63 -3.53 -14.50
CA ASP A 24 1.23 -3.26 -13.11
C ASP A 24 2.20 -2.32 -12.40
N ALA A 25 3.50 -2.48 -12.62
CA ALA A 25 4.53 -1.57 -12.09
C ALA A 25 4.42 -0.13 -12.60
N GLN A 26 3.98 0.06 -13.85
CA GLN A 26 3.79 1.39 -14.42
C GLN A 26 2.52 2.05 -13.86
N LEU A 27 1.43 1.29 -13.74
CA LEU A 27 0.20 1.78 -13.13
C LEU A 27 0.43 2.17 -11.68
N ASP A 28 1.10 1.31 -10.91
CA ASP A 28 1.43 1.55 -9.51
C ASP A 28 2.25 2.84 -9.33
N ALA A 29 3.30 3.03 -10.15
CA ALA A 29 4.10 4.25 -10.12
C ALA A 29 3.25 5.50 -10.44
N HIS A 30 2.40 5.45 -11.48
CA HIS A 30 1.56 6.58 -11.86
C HIS A 30 0.53 6.96 -10.79
N PHE A 31 -0.14 5.99 -10.19
CA PHE A 31 -1.10 6.25 -9.12
C PHE A 31 -0.41 6.77 -7.85
N SER A 32 0.76 6.21 -7.53
CA SER A 32 1.57 6.66 -6.39
C SER A 32 2.00 8.12 -6.53
N GLU A 33 2.49 8.50 -7.71
CA GLU A 33 2.87 9.89 -8.01
C GLU A 33 1.67 10.85 -7.98
N LEU A 34 0.50 10.40 -8.46
CA LEU A 34 -0.72 11.21 -8.43
C LEU A 34 -1.17 11.46 -6.98
N LEU A 35 -1.24 10.41 -6.16
CA LEU A 35 -1.64 10.50 -4.75
C LEU A 35 -0.65 11.33 -3.94
N TYR A 36 0.65 11.19 -4.22
CA TYR A 36 1.68 12.03 -3.65
C TYR A 36 1.51 13.51 -4.03
N SER A 37 1.25 13.80 -5.30
CA SER A 37 1.04 15.18 -5.77
C SER A 37 -0.18 15.83 -5.12
N ILE A 38 -1.26 15.08 -4.94
CA ILE A 38 -2.45 15.55 -4.21
C ILE A 38 -2.11 15.79 -2.74
N SER A 39 -1.45 14.84 -2.09
CA SER A 39 -1.12 14.93 -0.66
C SER A 39 -0.15 16.07 -0.37
N THR A 40 0.85 16.30 -1.20
CA THR A 40 1.78 17.43 -1.09
C THR A 40 1.09 18.77 -1.30
N LEU A 41 0.06 18.84 -2.15
CA LEU A 41 -0.72 20.05 -2.38
C LEU A 41 -1.55 20.46 -1.15
N PHE A 42 -2.05 19.50 -0.36
CA PHE A 42 -2.92 19.78 0.80
C PHE A 42 -2.20 19.77 2.16
N PHE A 43 -1.22 18.87 2.36
CA PHE A 43 -0.67 18.57 3.68
C PHE A 43 0.81 18.97 3.84
N ARG A 44 1.54 19.18 2.73
CA ARG A 44 2.97 19.59 2.68
C ARG A 44 3.84 18.89 3.73
N ASP A 45 3.72 17.57 3.80
CA ASP A 45 4.56 16.73 4.66
C ASP A 45 5.95 16.55 3.99
N PRO A 46 7.06 16.91 4.66
CA PRO A 46 8.41 16.80 4.12
C PRO A 46 8.98 15.37 4.06
N GLU A 47 8.43 14.43 4.82
CA GLU A 47 8.89 13.03 4.82
C GLU A 47 8.08 12.16 3.85
N LEU A 48 6.95 12.67 3.37
CA LEU A 48 6.12 11.97 2.41
C LEU A 48 6.87 11.81 1.07
N THR A 49 6.81 10.59 0.56
CA THR A 49 7.39 10.19 -0.74
C THR A 49 6.35 9.41 -1.54
N PRO A 50 6.48 9.32 -2.88
CA PRO A 50 5.59 8.50 -3.70
C PRO A 50 5.54 7.03 -3.26
N ALA A 51 6.63 6.48 -2.72
CA ALA A 51 6.71 5.09 -2.29
C ALA A 51 5.68 4.75 -1.19
N HIS A 52 5.25 5.71 -0.37
CA HIS A 52 4.20 5.50 0.63
C HIS A 52 2.83 5.14 0.04
N PHE A 53 2.59 5.48 -1.22
CA PHE A 53 1.34 5.18 -1.93
C PHE A 53 1.46 3.99 -2.88
N SER A 54 2.67 3.46 -3.05
CA SER A 54 2.96 2.34 -3.94
C SER A 54 2.60 1.02 -3.28
N LEU A 55 1.86 0.19 -4.01
CA LEU A 55 1.47 -1.16 -3.61
C LEU A 55 2.60 -2.17 -3.82
N LEU A 56 3.51 -1.88 -4.76
CA LEU A 56 4.62 -2.77 -5.11
C LEU A 56 5.93 -2.39 -4.43
N SER A 57 6.02 -1.17 -3.87
CA SER A 57 7.15 -0.77 -3.05
C SER A 57 7.08 -1.53 -1.71
N PRO A 58 8.22 -2.03 -1.20
CA PRO A 58 8.25 -2.57 0.15
C PRO A 58 7.88 -1.44 1.13
N SER A 59 6.67 -1.49 1.66
CA SER A 59 6.28 -0.66 2.78
C SER A 59 7.22 -0.95 3.96
N ASP A 60 7.78 0.11 4.55
CA ASP A 60 8.64 0.04 5.75
C ASP A 60 7.95 -0.62 6.97
N SER A 61 6.65 -0.93 6.85
CA SER A 61 6.01 -2.00 7.63
C SER A 61 6.54 -3.35 7.17
N VAL A 62 7.80 -3.62 7.54
CA VAL A 62 8.15 -4.94 8.04
C VAL A 62 7.03 -5.27 9.02
N ILE A 63 6.11 -6.14 8.63
CA ILE A 63 5.39 -6.94 9.61
C ILE A 63 6.54 -7.58 10.37
N SER A 64 6.80 -7.11 11.59
CA SER A 64 7.87 -7.67 12.40
C SER A 64 7.60 -9.16 12.47
N ASP A 65 8.40 -9.93 11.74
CA ASP A 65 8.45 -11.40 11.82
C ASP A 65 9.02 -11.85 13.18
N ASP A 66 9.24 -10.89 14.09
CA ASP A 66 9.31 -11.13 15.53
C ASP A 66 7.96 -11.69 15.97
N GLU A 67 7.79 -12.99 15.77
CA GLU A 67 6.84 -13.78 16.52
C GLU A 67 7.04 -13.41 18.01
N PRO A 68 6.02 -12.84 18.67
CA PRO A 68 6.18 -12.32 20.02
C PRO A 68 6.69 -13.45 20.92
N ASP A 69 7.81 -13.21 21.61
CA ASP A 69 8.43 -14.18 22.52
C ASP A 69 7.36 -14.77 23.47
N ASP A 70 7.43 -16.08 23.73
CA ASP A 70 6.42 -16.82 24.50
C ASP A 70 6.16 -16.16 25.88
N ASN A 71 7.16 -15.54 26.49
CA ASN A 71 6.97 -14.80 27.74
C ASN A 71 6.06 -13.59 27.60
N THR A 72 6.12 -12.88 26.47
CA THR A 72 5.27 -11.72 26.19
C THR A 72 3.81 -12.14 25.98
N LEU A 73 3.61 -13.30 25.34
CA LEU A 73 2.29 -13.90 25.18
C LEU A 73 1.72 -14.37 26.54
N MET A 74 2.54 -15.00 27.39
CA MET A 74 2.13 -15.40 28.74
C MET A 74 1.75 -14.19 29.61
N THR A 75 2.54 -13.11 29.59
CA THR A 75 2.20 -11.89 30.37
C THR A 75 0.92 -11.23 29.88
N ALA A 76 0.65 -11.22 28.57
CA ALA A 76 -0.60 -10.70 28.03
C ALA A 76 -1.83 -11.52 28.49
N ALA A 77 -1.67 -12.84 28.61
CA ALA A 77 -2.74 -13.74 29.05
C ALA A 77 -3.03 -13.63 30.57
N GLU A 78 -2.04 -13.29 31.40
CA GLU A 78 -2.20 -13.14 32.85
C GLU A 78 -3.17 -12.01 33.25
N GLY A 79 -3.39 -11.03 32.37
CA GLY A 79 -4.36 -9.95 32.58
C GLY A 79 -5.83 -10.33 32.30
N ILE A 80 -6.09 -11.48 31.69
CA ILE A 80 -7.44 -11.93 31.33
C ILE A 80 -8.12 -12.54 32.55
N THR A 81 -8.64 -11.68 33.41
CA THR A 81 -9.53 -12.10 34.50
C THR A 81 -10.92 -12.42 33.94
N GLY A 82 -11.28 -13.71 33.89
CA GLY A 82 -12.69 -14.13 33.68
C GLY A 82 -13.01 -15.14 32.56
N GLY A 83 -12.08 -15.97 32.11
CA GLY A 83 -12.41 -17.05 31.16
C GLY A 83 -13.10 -18.25 31.82
N ILE A 84 -14.37 -18.53 31.48
CA ILE A 84 -15.03 -19.80 31.82
C ILE A 84 -14.31 -20.94 31.09
N ARG A 85 -13.78 -21.90 31.85
CA ARG A 85 -13.21 -23.14 31.29
C ARG A 85 -14.34 -24.11 30.98
N TYR A 86 -14.63 -24.31 29.69
CA TYR A 86 -15.50 -25.41 29.26
C TYR A 86 -14.69 -26.71 29.27
N GLY A 87 -15.00 -27.61 30.21
CA GLY A 87 -14.54 -29.00 30.20
C GLY A 87 -15.45 -29.88 29.32
N PRO A 88 -15.00 -31.09 28.95
CA PRO A 88 -15.80 -31.99 28.10
C PRO A 88 -17.13 -32.34 28.78
N ALA A 89 -18.21 -32.27 28.01
CA ALA A 89 -19.50 -32.81 28.41
C ALA A 89 -19.45 -34.33 28.30
N ASP A 90 -19.83 -35.02 29.37
CA ASP A 90 -20.11 -36.47 29.37
C ASP A 90 -21.20 -36.83 28.34
#